data_AF-A0A9E2FEV6-F1
#
_entry.id   AF-A0A9E2FEV6-F1
#
_cell.length_a   1.000
_cell.length_b   1.000
_cell.length_c   1.000
_cell.angle_alpha   90.00
_cell.angle_beta   90.00
_cell.angle_gamma   90.00
#
_symmetry.space_group_name_H-M   'P 1'
#
loop_
_entity.id
_entity.type
_entity.pdbx_description
1 polymer ?
#
loop_
_entity_poly.entity_id
_entity_poly.type
_entity_poly.pdbx_seq_one_letter_code
_entity_poly.pdbx_strand_id
1 'polypeptide(L)'
;MTARNWLIILFSLFWCGRAQGAVDFFPEDNAIPGWSCTYEEECRNAEELYKYMNGGAELYLEYRYGGLSVKEFEDGKGGALTIEIYAYAEPWDAFGIYSVDTTGTAIDLGYGGRRTAVAARFWKGNYYVRVFTWEKKPEYSGLPDAAARLVSLKIPDNTDFPDYLKKLRDADLNFAFLRGEIALRQVAGKFEPGDVSFERKGGGVWIFPDGMKSAGVLLLSYTNSEKLEANFQNAWQGLKLRAVNSAQIGSRAMIVSSDGLSHGIEQFSSDAINALIWAPNCPSDAVCAAAIESIKTVFGN
;
A
#
# COMPACT_ATOMS: atom_id res chain seq x y z
N MET A 1 -19.07 -17.94 57.72
CA MET A 1 -19.06 -16.74 56.84
C MET A 1 -17.76 -16.77 56.05
N THR A 2 -17.83 -17.21 54.81
CA THR A 2 -16.69 -17.58 53.96
C THR A 2 -16.20 -16.39 53.14
N ALA A 3 -14.94 -16.02 53.31
CA ALA A 3 -14.28 -14.99 52.52
C ALA A 3 -13.99 -15.51 51.10
N ARG A 4 -14.34 -14.69 50.10
CA ARG A 4 -14.25 -15.00 48.67
C ARG A 4 -12.97 -14.37 48.10
N ASN A 5 -11.96 -15.18 47.80
CA ASN A 5 -10.74 -14.74 47.12
C ASN A 5 -11.05 -14.35 45.67
N TRP A 6 -10.62 -13.17 45.24
CA TRP A 6 -10.64 -12.74 43.85
C TRP A 6 -9.23 -12.89 43.28
N LEU A 7 -9.07 -13.76 42.27
CA LEU A 7 -7.87 -13.85 41.45
C LEU A 7 -7.94 -12.77 40.37
N ILE A 8 -7.09 -11.76 40.46
CA ILE A 8 -6.85 -10.79 39.39
C ILE A 8 -5.77 -11.38 38.48
N ILE A 9 -6.16 -11.80 37.27
CA ILE A 9 -5.21 -12.18 36.22
C ILE A 9 -4.74 -10.88 35.55
N LEU A 10 -3.51 -10.47 35.84
CA LEU A 10 -2.81 -9.42 35.09
C LEU A 10 -2.44 -9.97 33.71
N PHE A 11 -3.21 -9.62 32.69
CA PHE A 11 -2.81 -9.77 31.29
C PHE A 11 -1.65 -8.80 31.04
N SER A 12 -0.43 -9.32 31.08
CA SER A 12 0.77 -8.60 30.70
C SER A 12 0.72 -8.28 29.21
N LEU A 13 0.33 -7.04 28.88
CA LEU A 13 0.57 -6.41 27.59
C LEU A 13 2.07 -6.18 27.41
N PHE A 14 2.80 -7.25 27.09
CA PHE A 14 4.13 -7.17 26.53
C PHE A 14 4.03 -7.29 25.01
N TRP A 15 3.37 -6.32 24.37
CA TRP A 15 3.66 -6.02 22.97
C TRP A 15 4.87 -5.09 22.97
N CYS A 16 6.04 -5.67 23.21
CA CYS A 16 7.29 -4.96 22.99
C CYS A 16 7.39 -4.76 21.48
N GLY A 17 7.07 -3.54 21.02
CA GLY A 17 7.46 -3.10 19.69
C GLY A 17 8.97 -3.22 19.61
N ARG A 18 9.47 -4.32 19.04
CA ARG A 18 10.85 -4.40 18.62
C ARG A 18 11.00 -3.30 17.58
N ALA A 19 11.80 -2.28 17.92
CA ALA A 19 12.49 -1.53 16.88
C ALA A 19 13.16 -2.57 15.98
N GLN A 20 12.70 -2.69 14.74
CA GLN A 20 13.30 -3.61 13.79
C GLN A 20 14.72 -3.07 13.57
N GLY A 21 15.72 -3.75 14.14
CA GLY A 21 17.12 -3.42 13.86
C GLY A 21 17.45 -3.67 12.39
N ALA A 22 18.69 -3.34 12.01
CA ALA A 22 19.31 -3.71 10.75
C ALA A 22 18.80 -5.06 10.23
N VAL A 23 18.29 -5.10 9.00
CA VAL A 23 17.91 -6.38 8.40
C VAL A 23 19.04 -6.92 7.54
N ASP A 24 19.53 -8.09 7.91
CA ASP A 24 20.62 -8.76 7.20
C ASP A 24 20.08 -9.81 6.22
N PHE A 25 19.36 -9.34 5.21
CA PHE A 25 18.88 -10.19 4.10
C PHE A 25 19.70 -10.00 2.83
N PHE A 26 20.88 -9.41 2.96
CA PHE A 26 21.76 -9.18 1.82
C PHE A 26 22.39 -10.49 1.33
N PRO A 27 22.80 -10.55 0.05
CA PRO A 27 23.64 -11.62 -0.45
C PRO A 27 24.92 -11.73 0.39
N GLU A 28 25.41 -12.95 0.57
CA GLU A 28 26.72 -13.18 1.20
C GLU A 28 27.85 -12.61 0.34
N ASP A 29 29.02 -12.41 0.95
CA ASP A 29 30.20 -11.94 0.23
C ASP A 29 30.50 -12.86 -0.97
N ASN A 30 30.74 -12.25 -2.13
CA ASN A 30 30.98 -12.93 -3.41
C ASN A 30 29.79 -13.77 -3.95
N ALA A 31 28.61 -13.72 -3.34
CA ALA A 31 27.41 -14.37 -3.87
C ALA A 31 26.96 -13.77 -5.22
N ILE A 32 27.42 -12.54 -5.52
CA ILE A 32 27.30 -11.92 -6.83
C ILE A 32 28.70 -11.96 -7.49
N PRO A 33 28.96 -12.87 -8.44
CA PRO A 33 30.29 -13.08 -8.98
C PRO A 33 30.88 -11.81 -9.62
N GLY A 34 32.07 -11.42 -9.16
CA GLY A 34 32.77 -10.22 -9.66
C GLY A 34 32.29 -8.90 -9.07
N TRP A 35 31.38 -8.93 -8.10
CA TRP A 35 30.88 -7.74 -7.39
C TRP A 35 31.26 -7.82 -5.91
N SER A 36 31.70 -6.70 -5.34
CA SER A 36 32.09 -6.59 -3.93
C SER A 36 31.35 -5.43 -3.28
N CYS A 37 30.92 -5.60 -2.03
CA CYS A 37 30.26 -4.54 -1.28
C CYS A 37 31.25 -3.40 -1.00
N THR A 38 30.88 -2.18 -1.36
CA THR A 38 31.71 -0.97 -1.17
C THR A 38 31.06 0.05 -0.23
N TYR A 39 29.75 -0.05 -0.01
CA TYR A 39 29.00 0.85 0.85
C TYR A 39 27.86 0.12 1.55
N GLU A 40 27.63 0.49 2.82
CA GLU A 40 26.50 0.02 3.62
C GLU A 40 25.93 1.19 4.43
N GLU A 41 24.60 1.29 4.49
CA GLU A 41 23.91 2.30 5.30
C GLU A 41 22.63 1.72 5.92
N GLU A 42 22.27 2.27 7.09
CA GLU A 42 21.00 2.01 7.74
C GLU A 42 20.30 3.33 8.09
N CYS A 43 19.05 3.48 7.63
CA CYS A 43 18.20 4.61 7.98
C CYS A 43 17.04 4.11 8.85
N ARG A 44 17.09 4.36 10.15
CA ARG A 44 16.11 3.92 11.15
C ARG A 44 14.98 4.92 11.39
N ASN A 45 15.20 6.18 11.07
CA ASN A 45 14.22 7.24 11.31
C ASN A 45 14.03 8.13 10.08
N ALA A 46 13.05 9.03 10.16
CA ALA A 46 12.72 9.94 9.09
C ALA A 46 13.89 10.86 8.70
N GLU A 47 14.62 11.40 9.68
CA GLU A 47 15.75 12.29 9.42
C GLU A 47 16.84 11.58 8.59
N GLU A 48 17.18 10.35 8.94
CA GLU A 48 18.14 9.52 8.19
C GLU A 48 17.61 9.18 6.80
N LEU A 49 16.34 8.82 6.67
CA LEU A 49 15.75 8.54 5.36
C LEU A 49 15.71 9.79 4.46
N TYR A 50 15.46 10.97 5.01
CA TYR A 50 15.51 12.24 4.27
C TYR A 50 16.93 12.58 3.80
N LYS A 51 17.96 12.23 4.57
CA LYS A 51 19.36 12.38 4.15
C LYS A 51 19.70 11.46 2.99
N TYR A 52 19.18 10.23 3.01
CA TYR A 52 19.37 9.25 1.94
C TYR A 52 18.57 9.61 0.66
N MET A 53 17.28 9.94 0.80
CA MET A 53 16.39 10.29 -0.33
C MET A 53 15.55 11.54 -0.05
N ASN A 54 16.06 12.69 -0.45
CA ASN A 54 15.34 13.95 -0.36
C ASN A 54 14.38 14.12 -1.55
N GLY A 55 13.07 14.27 -1.27
CA GLY A 55 12.02 14.40 -2.30
C GLY A 55 11.42 13.07 -2.74
N GLY A 56 10.87 12.31 -1.79
CA GLY A 56 10.28 10.99 -2.04
C GLY A 56 10.14 10.13 -0.78
N ALA A 57 10.92 10.42 0.27
CA ALA A 57 10.88 9.72 1.56
C ALA A 57 9.48 9.73 2.21
N GLU A 58 8.70 10.79 1.98
CA GLU A 58 7.40 10.99 2.61
C GLU A 58 6.43 9.85 2.30
N LEU A 59 6.45 9.35 1.06
CA LEU A 59 5.64 8.19 0.68
C LEU A 59 6.01 6.96 1.52
N TYR A 60 7.30 6.67 1.67
CA TYR A 60 7.79 5.53 2.44
C TYR A 60 7.44 5.64 3.93
N LEU A 61 7.57 6.83 4.50
CA LEU A 61 7.24 7.12 5.90
C LEU A 61 5.76 6.95 6.21
N GLU A 62 4.89 7.20 5.22
CA GLU A 62 3.44 7.06 5.37
C GLU A 62 3.06 5.64 5.84
N TYR A 63 3.74 4.60 5.36
CA TYR A 63 3.42 3.18 5.57
C TYR A 63 3.98 2.57 6.87
N ARG A 64 4.01 3.30 7.99
CA ARG A 64 4.55 2.77 9.27
C ARG A 64 5.96 2.18 9.08
N TYR A 65 6.80 2.99 8.46
CA TYR A 65 8.21 2.70 8.20
C TYR A 65 8.94 2.20 9.44
N GLY A 66 9.63 1.07 9.31
CA GLY A 66 10.44 0.45 10.35
C GLY A 66 11.94 0.61 10.14
N GLY A 67 12.39 0.98 8.94
CA GLY A 67 13.79 1.18 8.61
C GLY A 67 14.11 0.86 7.15
N LEU A 68 15.31 1.26 6.72
CA LEU A 68 15.91 0.95 5.42
C LEU A 68 17.32 0.46 5.68
N SER A 69 17.68 -0.65 5.06
CA SER A 69 19.06 -1.09 4.94
C SER A 69 19.47 -1.00 3.46
N VAL A 70 20.65 -0.44 3.21
CA VAL A 70 21.20 -0.25 1.87
C VAL A 70 22.56 -0.93 1.79
N LYS A 71 22.82 -1.64 0.70
CA LYS A 71 24.19 -2.01 0.30
C LYS A 71 24.42 -1.66 -1.17
N GLU A 72 25.59 -1.13 -1.45
CA GLU A 72 26.08 -0.93 -2.81
C GLU A 72 27.25 -1.86 -3.09
N PHE A 73 27.25 -2.40 -4.30
CA PHE A 73 28.26 -3.30 -4.80
C PHE A 73 28.88 -2.72 -6.07
N GLU A 74 30.19 -2.93 -6.23
CA GLU A 74 30.93 -2.53 -7.42
C GLU A 74 31.67 -3.70 -8.09
N ASP A 75 31.83 -3.61 -9.41
CA ASP A 75 32.55 -4.60 -10.23
C ASP A 75 34.02 -4.25 -10.51
N GLY A 76 34.51 -3.15 -9.93
CA GLY A 76 35.85 -2.60 -10.18
C GLY A 76 36.07 -2.02 -11.59
N LYS A 77 35.04 -1.98 -12.44
CA LYS A 77 35.04 -1.46 -13.81
C LYS A 77 34.08 -0.28 -13.99
N GLY A 78 33.57 0.26 -12.89
CA GLY A 78 32.61 1.37 -12.86
C GLY A 78 31.14 0.93 -12.91
N GLY A 79 30.85 -0.35 -12.70
CA GLY A 79 29.49 -0.83 -12.43
C GLY A 79 29.10 -0.61 -10.97
N ALA A 80 27.86 -0.18 -10.76
CA ALA A 80 27.26 0.00 -9.43
C ALA A 80 25.89 -0.70 -9.37
N LEU A 81 25.71 -1.52 -8.35
CA LEU A 81 24.47 -2.24 -8.04
C LEU A 81 24.05 -1.88 -6.62
N THR A 82 22.86 -1.30 -6.48
CA THR A 82 22.31 -0.92 -5.18
C THR A 82 21.19 -1.89 -4.80
N ILE A 83 21.21 -2.38 -3.57
CA ILE A 83 20.16 -3.16 -2.94
C ILE A 83 19.59 -2.34 -1.78
N GLU A 84 18.31 -2.03 -1.84
CA GLU A 84 17.55 -1.37 -0.78
C GLU A 84 16.50 -2.35 -0.21
N ILE A 85 16.48 -2.50 1.11
CA ILE A 85 15.52 -3.33 1.84
C ILE A 85 14.79 -2.47 2.85
N TYR A 86 13.54 -2.15 2.54
CA TYR A 86 12.65 -1.37 3.42
C TYR A 86 11.86 -2.32 4.32
N ALA A 87 11.87 -2.06 5.62
CA ALA A 87 11.11 -2.77 6.63
C ALA A 87 9.87 -1.98 7.06
N TYR A 88 8.75 -2.67 7.29
CA TYR A 88 7.50 -2.07 7.73
C TYR A 88 6.88 -2.82 8.91
N ALA A 89 5.94 -2.16 9.59
CA ALA A 89 5.25 -2.75 10.74
C ALA A 89 4.46 -4.02 10.37
N GLU A 90 3.80 -4.04 9.21
CA GLU A 90 2.92 -5.14 8.79
C GLU A 90 3.11 -5.49 7.30
N PRO A 91 2.77 -6.73 6.86
CA PRO A 91 2.99 -7.14 5.48
C PRO A 91 2.16 -6.34 4.45
N TRP A 92 0.98 -5.86 4.84
CA TRP A 92 0.17 -5.00 3.95
C TRP A 92 0.71 -3.57 3.84
N ASP A 93 1.57 -3.12 4.76
CA ASP A 93 2.27 -1.84 4.60
C ASP A 93 3.34 -1.95 3.50
N ALA A 94 4.10 -3.05 3.50
CA ALA A 94 5.10 -3.35 2.46
C ALA A 94 4.44 -3.50 1.08
N PHE A 95 3.32 -4.22 1.03
CA PHE A 95 2.49 -4.30 -0.18
C PHE A 95 1.97 -2.93 -0.61
N GLY A 96 1.56 -2.08 0.34
CA GLY A 96 1.09 -0.73 0.05
C GLY A 96 2.07 0.07 -0.80
N ILE A 97 3.31 0.20 -0.36
CA ILE A 97 4.38 0.86 -1.13
C ILE A 97 4.61 0.20 -2.49
N TYR A 98 4.66 -1.13 -2.53
CA TYR A 98 4.77 -1.86 -3.80
C TYR A 98 3.61 -1.55 -4.76
N SER A 99 2.38 -1.48 -4.24
CA SER A 99 1.15 -1.39 -5.03
C SER A 99 0.92 -0.01 -5.65
N VAL A 100 1.58 1.03 -5.13
CA VAL A 100 1.50 2.40 -5.66
C VAL A 100 2.21 2.53 -7.02
N ASP A 101 3.22 1.69 -7.30
CA ASP A 101 3.87 1.65 -8.60
C ASP A 101 4.24 0.21 -8.97
N THR A 102 3.49 -0.36 -9.92
CA THR A 102 3.73 -1.70 -10.47
C THR A 102 4.27 -1.68 -11.90
N THR A 103 4.84 -0.55 -12.35
CA THR A 103 5.50 -0.42 -13.66
C THR A 103 6.54 -1.50 -13.91
N GLY A 104 6.62 -1.98 -15.15
CA GLY A 104 7.55 -3.01 -15.58
C GLY A 104 6.91 -4.38 -15.75
N THR A 105 7.72 -5.33 -16.24
CA THR A 105 7.27 -6.69 -16.55
C THR A 105 7.15 -7.50 -15.25
N ALA A 106 6.05 -8.23 -15.09
CA ALA A 106 5.90 -9.17 -13.98
C ALA A 106 6.94 -10.29 -14.06
N ILE A 107 7.52 -10.66 -12.91
CA ILE A 107 8.48 -11.76 -12.76
C ILE A 107 8.14 -12.58 -11.51
N ASP A 108 8.41 -13.87 -11.55
CA ASP A 108 8.25 -14.75 -10.39
C ASP A 108 9.35 -14.48 -9.35
N LEU A 109 9.05 -13.57 -8.43
CA LEU A 109 9.92 -13.07 -7.38
C LEU A 109 9.09 -12.46 -6.24
N GLY A 110 9.25 -12.97 -5.02
CA GLY A 110 8.45 -12.53 -3.87
C GLY A 110 6.94 -12.70 -4.13
N TYR A 111 6.13 -11.76 -3.67
CA TYR A 111 4.67 -11.79 -3.86
C TYR A 111 4.18 -10.84 -4.98
N GLY A 112 5.07 -10.38 -5.87
CA GLY A 112 4.67 -9.45 -6.93
C GLY A 112 5.81 -8.88 -7.78
N GLY A 113 6.92 -9.59 -7.96
CA GLY A 113 8.10 -9.06 -8.63
C GLY A 113 7.83 -8.28 -9.93
N ARG A 114 8.43 -7.09 -10.07
CA ARG A 114 8.42 -6.28 -11.29
C ARG A 114 9.85 -5.99 -11.72
N ARG A 115 10.06 -5.99 -13.03
CA ARG A 115 11.35 -5.74 -13.65
C ARG A 115 11.28 -4.64 -14.70
N THR A 116 12.28 -3.78 -14.70
CA THR A 116 12.61 -2.86 -15.79
C THR A 116 13.96 -3.24 -16.40
N ALA A 117 14.47 -2.43 -17.32
CA ALA A 117 15.79 -2.69 -17.92
C ALA A 117 16.96 -2.59 -16.92
N VAL A 118 16.77 -1.90 -15.78
CA VAL A 118 17.84 -1.58 -14.81
C VAL A 118 17.47 -1.92 -13.38
N ALA A 119 16.25 -2.41 -13.12
CA ALA A 119 15.79 -2.65 -11.76
C ALA A 119 14.90 -3.89 -11.66
N ALA A 120 14.98 -4.56 -10.51
CA ALA A 120 14.03 -5.53 -10.02
C ALA A 120 13.48 -5.03 -8.69
N ARG A 121 12.16 -5.13 -8.50
CA ARG A 121 11.50 -4.78 -7.24
C ARG A 121 10.47 -5.82 -6.87
N PHE A 122 10.31 -6.06 -5.58
CA PHE A 122 9.31 -6.99 -5.07
C PHE A 122 8.97 -6.65 -3.63
N TRP A 123 7.93 -7.29 -3.11
CA TRP A 123 7.65 -7.30 -1.69
C TRP A 123 7.53 -8.75 -1.21
N LYS A 124 7.87 -9.00 0.05
CA LYS A 124 7.71 -10.30 0.71
C LYS A 124 7.69 -10.10 2.22
N GLY A 125 6.69 -10.67 2.88
CA GLY A 125 6.41 -10.40 4.29
C GLY A 125 6.31 -8.91 4.57
N ASN A 126 7.04 -8.42 5.57
CA ASN A 126 7.05 -7.02 5.98
C ASN A 126 8.02 -6.14 5.17
N TYR A 127 8.55 -6.65 4.06
CA TYR A 127 9.66 -6.02 3.35
C TYR A 127 9.30 -5.64 1.92
N TYR A 128 9.69 -4.44 1.52
CA TYR A 128 9.73 -4.01 0.13
C TYR A 128 11.21 -3.88 -0.28
N VAL A 129 11.56 -4.45 -1.43
CA VAL A 129 12.95 -4.54 -1.89
C VAL A 129 13.06 -3.92 -3.26
N ARG A 130 14.08 -3.08 -3.44
CA ARG A 130 14.50 -2.54 -4.73
C ARG A 130 15.95 -2.94 -4.96
N VAL A 131 16.21 -3.48 -6.14
CA VAL A 131 17.56 -3.78 -6.62
C VAL A 131 17.72 -3.12 -7.97
N PHE A 132 18.74 -2.30 -8.15
CA PHE A 132 18.91 -1.59 -9.40
C PHE A 132 20.37 -1.24 -9.70
N THR A 133 20.63 -1.02 -10.99
CA THR A 133 21.85 -0.38 -11.47
C THR A 133 21.52 1.05 -11.91
N TRP A 134 22.48 1.96 -11.77
CA TRP A 134 22.31 3.35 -12.21
C TRP A 134 22.37 3.49 -13.74
N GLU A 135 23.05 2.56 -14.41
CA GLU A 135 23.24 2.56 -15.85
C GLU A 135 22.65 1.29 -16.48
N LYS A 136 22.10 1.46 -17.69
CA LYS A 136 21.67 0.34 -18.53
C LYS A 136 22.84 -0.11 -19.39
N LYS A 137 23.54 -1.18 -18.97
CA LYS A 137 24.57 -1.84 -19.78
C LYS A 137 24.17 -3.28 -20.10
N PRO A 138 24.45 -3.79 -21.33
CA PRO A 138 24.23 -5.19 -21.67
C PRO A 138 24.91 -6.16 -20.69
N GLU A 139 26.11 -5.80 -20.21
CA GLU A 139 26.87 -6.57 -19.22
C GLU A 139 26.13 -6.77 -17.88
N TYR A 140 25.19 -5.89 -17.53
CA TYR A 140 24.41 -5.94 -16.29
C TYR A 140 23.01 -6.54 -16.50
N SER A 141 22.73 -7.07 -17.69
CA SER A 141 21.42 -7.65 -18.00
C SER A 141 21.11 -8.82 -17.05
N GLY A 142 19.96 -8.74 -16.38
CA GLY A 142 19.51 -9.77 -15.43
C GLY A 142 20.22 -9.74 -14.07
N LEU A 143 21.23 -8.89 -13.87
CA LEU A 143 21.92 -8.75 -12.58
C LEU A 143 20.96 -8.32 -11.46
N PRO A 144 20.10 -7.30 -11.62
CA PRO A 144 19.13 -6.95 -10.57
C PRO A 144 18.20 -8.10 -10.19
N ASP A 145 17.71 -8.87 -11.17
CA ASP A 145 16.85 -10.03 -10.93
C ASP A 145 17.58 -11.10 -10.10
N ALA A 146 18.83 -11.40 -10.44
CA ALA A 146 19.63 -12.41 -9.75
C ALA A 146 19.91 -12.01 -8.30
N ALA A 147 20.35 -10.77 -8.06
CA ALA A 147 20.58 -10.25 -6.72
C ALA A 147 19.27 -10.18 -5.90
N ALA A 148 18.17 -9.75 -6.51
CA ALA A 148 16.87 -9.71 -5.84
C ALA A 148 16.37 -11.12 -5.46
N ARG A 149 16.65 -12.16 -6.26
CA ARG A 149 16.36 -13.56 -5.89
C ARG A 149 17.14 -14.01 -4.65
N LEU A 150 18.42 -13.66 -4.55
CA LEU A 150 19.23 -13.98 -3.37
C LEU A 150 18.64 -13.34 -2.10
N VAL A 151 18.21 -12.08 -2.19
CA VAL A 151 17.53 -11.38 -1.07
C VAL A 151 16.20 -12.06 -0.72
N SER A 152 15.38 -12.36 -1.72
CA SER A 152 14.05 -12.97 -1.54
C SER A 152 14.10 -14.33 -0.82
N LEU A 153 15.16 -15.12 -1.05
CA LEU A 153 15.38 -16.40 -0.38
C LEU A 153 15.65 -16.26 1.13
N LYS A 154 16.21 -15.12 1.56
CA LYS A 154 16.52 -14.84 2.98
C LYS A 154 15.34 -14.21 3.73
N ILE A 155 14.41 -13.57 3.03
CA ILE A 155 13.24 -12.95 3.64
C ILE A 155 12.20 -14.02 4.04
N PRO A 156 11.76 -14.07 5.32
CA PRO A 156 10.72 -15.01 5.74
C PRO A 156 9.36 -14.66 5.12
N ASP A 157 8.54 -15.70 4.91
CA ASP A 157 7.16 -15.49 4.49
C ASP A 157 6.33 -14.88 5.63
N ASN A 158 5.49 -13.90 5.29
CA ASN A 158 4.42 -13.42 6.14
C ASN A 158 3.26 -12.98 5.24
N THR A 159 2.13 -13.67 5.38
CA THR A 159 0.93 -13.47 4.56
C THR A 159 -0.28 -13.07 5.40
N ASP A 160 -0.04 -12.53 6.60
CA ASP A 160 -1.07 -12.01 7.49
C ASP A 160 -1.70 -10.73 6.93
N PHE A 161 -2.52 -10.90 5.90
CA PHE A 161 -3.30 -9.83 5.29
C PHE A 161 -4.69 -9.75 5.94
N PRO A 162 -5.25 -8.54 6.13
CA PRO A 162 -6.67 -8.38 6.40
C PRO A 162 -7.52 -9.13 5.36
N ASP A 163 -8.56 -9.81 5.82
CA ASP A 163 -9.36 -10.69 4.95
C ASP A 163 -10.01 -9.95 3.78
N TYR A 164 -10.36 -8.68 3.96
CA TYR A 164 -10.89 -7.86 2.86
C TYR A 164 -9.84 -7.61 1.76
N LEU A 165 -8.54 -7.47 2.09
CA LEU A 165 -7.47 -7.35 1.10
C LEU A 165 -7.21 -8.68 0.40
N LYS A 166 -7.30 -9.81 1.12
CA LYS A 166 -7.23 -11.15 0.51
C LYS A 166 -8.35 -11.32 -0.51
N LYS A 167 -9.59 -10.99 -0.15
CA LYS A 167 -10.75 -11.03 -1.07
C LYS A 167 -10.53 -10.19 -2.33
N LEU A 168 -10.03 -8.96 -2.20
CA LEU A 168 -9.73 -8.09 -3.35
C LEU A 168 -8.65 -8.69 -4.26
N ARG A 169 -7.59 -9.25 -3.67
CA ARG A 169 -6.53 -9.94 -4.40
C ARG A 169 -7.04 -11.18 -5.12
N ASP A 170 -7.83 -12.00 -4.45
CA ASP A 170 -8.35 -13.25 -5.00
C ASP A 170 -9.42 -13.00 -6.09
N ALA A 171 -10.00 -11.80 -6.12
CA ALA A 171 -10.87 -11.31 -7.19
C ALA A 171 -10.11 -10.81 -8.43
N ASP A 172 -8.78 -10.93 -8.47
CA ASP A 172 -7.90 -10.50 -9.57
C ASP A 172 -8.08 -9.01 -9.95
N LEU A 173 -8.33 -8.17 -8.95
CA LEU A 173 -8.46 -6.74 -9.15
C LEU A 173 -7.11 -6.05 -9.14
N ASN A 174 -6.96 -5.02 -9.97
CA ASN A 174 -5.84 -4.10 -9.86
C ASN A 174 -6.16 -3.03 -8.81
N PHE A 175 -5.41 -3.01 -7.71
CA PHE A 175 -5.61 -2.05 -6.64
C PHE A 175 -4.31 -1.64 -5.94
N ALA A 176 -4.33 -0.43 -5.39
CA ALA A 176 -3.30 0.08 -4.50
C ALA A 176 -3.85 0.20 -3.08
N PHE A 177 -3.13 -0.36 -2.10
CA PHE A 177 -3.44 -0.10 -0.69
C PHE A 177 -2.90 1.27 -0.30
N LEU A 178 -3.75 2.09 0.32
CA LEU A 178 -3.49 3.46 0.68
C LEU A 178 -3.39 3.60 2.19
N ARG A 179 -2.40 4.36 2.64
CA ARG A 179 -2.21 4.66 4.06
C ARG A 179 -2.47 6.13 4.36
N GLY A 180 -2.10 7.04 3.49
CA GLY A 180 -2.35 8.47 3.62
C GLY A 180 -2.53 9.19 2.29
N GLU A 181 -2.49 10.51 2.36
CA GLU A 181 -2.80 11.39 1.24
C GLU A 181 -1.77 11.32 0.12
N ILE A 182 -0.51 11.02 0.44
CA ILE A 182 0.57 11.02 -0.56
C ILE A 182 0.35 9.86 -1.53
N ALA A 183 0.10 8.66 -0.99
CA ALA A 183 -0.26 7.50 -1.79
C ALA A 183 -1.54 7.74 -2.61
N LEU A 184 -2.56 8.34 -2.00
CA LEU A 184 -3.81 8.66 -2.69
C LEU A 184 -3.57 9.59 -3.88
N ARG A 185 -2.87 10.71 -3.70
CA ARG A 185 -2.58 11.67 -4.78
C ARG A 185 -1.78 11.02 -5.91
N GLN A 186 -0.89 10.10 -5.58
CA GLN A 186 -0.10 9.38 -6.58
C GLN A 186 -0.95 8.46 -7.46
N VAL A 187 -1.95 7.77 -6.90
CA VAL A 187 -2.78 6.82 -7.67
C VAL A 187 -4.08 7.41 -8.22
N ALA A 188 -4.69 8.36 -7.51
CA ALA A 188 -5.97 8.97 -7.87
C ALA A 188 -5.81 10.32 -8.59
N GLY A 189 -4.60 10.90 -8.60
CA GLY A 189 -4.33 12.18 -9.24
C GLY A 189 -5.05 13.35 -8.55
N LYS A 190 -5.89 14.08 -9.30
CA LYS A 190 -6.63 15.28 -8.83
C LYS A 190 -7.87 14.93 -8.01
N PHE A 191 -7.75 14.00 -7.08
CA PHE A 191 -8.84 13.67 -6.18
C PHE A 191 -8.75 14.55 -4.92
N GLU A 192 -9.67 15.52 -4.79
CA GLU A 192 -9.75 16.42 -3.63
C GLU A 192 -11.15 16.41 -3.00
N PRO A 193 -11.46 15.39 -2.18
CA PRO A 193 -12.77 15.24 -1.55
C PRO A 193 -13.04 16.21 -0.38
N GLY A 194 -12.09 17.07 -0.03
CA GLY A 194 -12.18 17.95 1.15
C GLY A 194 -11.65 17.28 2.40
N ASP A 195 -12.16 16.11 2.80
CA ASP A 195 -11.77 15.48 4.09
C ASP A 195 -12.09 13.97 4.11
N VAL A 196 -11.47 13.16 3.25
CA VAL A 196 -11.38 11.73 3.60
C VAL A 196 -10.31 11.65 4.68
N SER A 197 -10.70 11.60 5.95
CA SER A 197 -9.73 11.43 7.03
C SER A 197 -9.00 10.08 6.85
N PHE A 198 -7.75 10.15 6.37
CA PHE A 198 -6.83 9.02 6.25
C PHE A 198 -6.05 8.74 7.55
N GLU A 199 -6.36 9.44 8.66
CA GLU A 199 -5.82 9.12 10.00
C GLU A 199 -6.42 7.81 10.54
N ARG A 200 -6.28 6.72 9.79
CA ARG A 200 -6.89 5.44 10.09
C ARG A 200 -5.82 4.39 10.21
N LYS A 201 -5.81 3.73 11.36
CA LYS A 201 -5.06 2.49 11.57
C LYS A 201 -5.39 1.40 10.51
N GLY A 202 -6.54 1.48 9.81
CA GLY A 202 -7.01 0.52 8.79
C GLY A 202 -6.72 0.85 7.30
N GLY A 203 -6.49 2.11 6.93
CA GLY A 203 -6.10 2.49 5.56
C GLY A 203 -7.27 2.47 4.58
N GLY A 204 -6.97 2.59 3.29
CA GLY A 204 -7.93 2.57 2.19
C GLY A 204 -7.41 1.74 1.02
N VAL A 205 -8.24 1.55 0.00
CA VAL A 205 -7.84 0.89 -1.24
C VAL A 205 -8.36 1.70 -2.41
N TRP A 206 -7.47 2.00 -3.35
CA TRP A 206 -7.86 2.55 -4.64
C TRP A 206 -7.88 1.44 -5.69
N ILE A 207 -9.03 1.22 -6.32
CA ILE A 207 -9.28 0.10 -7.21
C ILE A 207 -9.48 0.61 -8.63
N PHE A 208 -8.89 -0.08 -9.60
CA PHE A 208 -9.11 0.11 -11.03
C PHE A 208 -9.83 -1.11 -11.62
N PRO A 209 -11.17 -1.17 -11.56
CA PRO A 209 -11.95 -2.36 -11.94
C PRO A 209 -11.61 -2.91 -13.33
N ASP A 210 -11.41 -2.02 -14.32
CA ASP A 210 -11.09 -2.38 -15.70
C ASP A 210 -9.74 -1.79 -16.18
N GLY A 211 -8.70 -1.83 -15.35
CA GLY A 211 -7.33 -1.50 -15.78
C GLY A 211 -7.15 -0.08 -16.33
N MET A 212 -7.81 0.90 -15.70
CA MET A 212 -7.87 2.35 -16.04
C MET A 212 -8.95 2.80 -17.03
N LYS A 213 -9.79 1.90 -17.57
CA LYS A 213 -10.90 2.29 -18.48
C LYS A 213 -12.16 2.76 -17.76
N SER A 214 -12.32 2.38 -16.50
CA SER A 214 -13.46 2.74 -15.63
C SER A 214 -13.05 3.82 -14.62
N ALA A 215 -14.04 4.49 -14.01
CA ALA A 215 -13.79 5.35 -12.86
C ALA A 215 -13.09 4.54 -11.75
N GLY A 216 -12.03 5.10 -11.15
CA GLY A 216 -11.38 4.48 -10.00
C GLY A 216 -12.32 4.53 -8.80
N VAL A 217 -12.23 3.53 -7.91
CA VAL A 217 -13.08 3.43 -6.73
C VAL A 217 -12.21 3.46 -5.48
N LEU A 218 -12.53 4.35 -4.55
CA LEU A 218 -11.95 4.38 -3.22
C LEU A 218 -12.81 3.55 -2.28
N LEU A 219 -12.21 2.51 -1.69
CA LEU A 219 -12.78 1.69 -0.64
C LEU A 219 -12.11 2.05 0.69
N LEU A 220 -12.89 2.43 1.70
CA LEU A 220 -12.37 2.76 3.01
C LEU A 220 -12.97 1.85 4.07
N SER A 221 -12.12 1.09 4.76
CA SER A 221 -12.57 0.16 5.80
C SER A 221 -12.68 0.84 7.18
N TYR A 222 -13.64 0.37 7.97
CA TYR A 222 -13.92 0.86 9.33
C TYR A 222 -14.07 -0.31 10.30
N THR A 223 -13.73 -0.04 11.56
CA THR A 223 -13.80 -1.05 12.62
C THR A 223 -15.23 -1.43 12.99
N ASN A 224 -16.22 -0.57 12.72
CA ASN A 224 -17.64 -0.80 13.01
C ASN A 224 -18.54 0.10 12.15
N SER A 225 -19.84 -0.18 12.18
CA SER A 225 -20.87 0.56 11.45
C SER A 225 -21.07 2.00 11.95
N GLU A 226 -20.90 2.27 13.25
CA GLU A 226 -21.02 3.62 13.82
C GLU A 226 -19.98 4.60 13.22
N LYS A 227 -18.72 4.15 13.11
CA LYS A 227 -17.68 4.96 12.47
C LYS A 227 -17.91 5.11 10.98
N LEU A 228 -18.42 4.08 10.31
CA LEU A 228 -18.79 4.16 8.91
C LEU A 228 -19.86 5.24 8.69
N GLU A 229 -20.95 5.20 9.44
CA GLU A 229 -22.04 6.19 9.36
C GLU A 229 -21.54 7.61 9.60
N ALA A 230 -20.79 7.84 10.69
CA ALA A 230 -20.26 9.17 11.00
C ALA A 230 -19.37 9.72 9.88
N ASN A 231 -18.52 8.88 9.29
CA ASN A 231 -17.64 9.32 8.20
C ASN A 231 -18.37 9.47 6.86
N PHE A 232 -19.39 8.64 6.59
CA PHE A 232 -20.26 8.84 5.44
C PHE A 232 -20.97 10.19 5.52
N GLN A 233 -21.53 10.55 6.68
CA GLN A 233 -22.19 11.85 6.86
C GLN A 233 -21.21 13.00 6.64
N ASN A 234 -20.01 12.93 7.19
CA ASN A 234 -18.99 13.97 6.98
C ASN A 234 -18.62 14.12 5.49
N ALA A 235 -18.32 13.01 4.81
CA ALA A 235 -18.01 13.02 3.38
C ALA A 235 -19.19 13.57 2.55
N TRP A 236 -20.41 13.17 2.90
CA TRP A 236 -21.63 13.61 2.22
C TRP A 236 -21.87 15.11 2.35
N GLN A 237 -21.68 15.68 3.55
CA GLN A 237 -21.81 17.13 3.74
C GLN A 237 -20.77 17.88 2.91
N GLY A 238 -19.51 17.41 2.89
CA GLY A 238 -18.45 18.02 2.08
C GLY A 238 -18.76 18.01 0.57
N LEU A 239 -19.29 16.89 0.06
CA LEU A 239 -19.66 16.76 -1.35
C LEU A 239 -20.83 17.67 -1.74
N LYS A 240 -21.88 17.73 -0.91
CA LYS A 240 -23.06 18.57 -1.18
C LYS A 240 -22.72 20.05 -1.34
N LEU A 241 -21.74 20.56 -0.58
CA LEU A 241 -21.35 21.97 -0.65
C LEU A 241 -20.78 22.37 -2.03
N ARG A 242 -20.34 21.39 -2.83
CA ARG A 242 -19.72 21.59 -4.14
C ARG A 242 -20.59 21.10 -5.29
N ALA A 243 -21.80 20.63 -5.00
CA ALA A 243 -22.69 19.99 -5.94
C ALA A 243 -23.63 20.99 -6.63
N VAL A 244 -23.86 20.79 -7.93
CA VAL A 244 -24.95 21.44 -8.68
C VAL A 244 -26.26 20.69 -8.48
N ASN A 245 -26.20 19.36 -8.40
CA ASN A 245 -27.33 18.50 -8.06
C ASN A 245 -26.88 17.42 -7.09
N SER A 246 -27.79 16.98 -6.22
CA SER A 246 -27.48 15.95 -5.22
C SER A 246 -28.73 15.13 -4.89
N ALA A 247 -28.56 13.83 -4.68
CA ALA A 247 -29.62 12.93 -4.25
C ALA A 247 -29.07 11.90 -3.26
N GLN A 248 -29.88 11.54 -2.26
CA GLN A 248 -29.55 10.48 -1.32
C GLN A 248 -30.75 9.54 -1.19
N ILE A 249 -30.49 8.24 -1.31
CA ILE A 249 -31.48 7.17 -1.15
C ILE A 249 -30.87 6.10 -0.25
N GLY A 250 -31.36 6.01 0.99
CA GLY A 250 -30.82 5.07 1.97
C GLY A 250 -29.32 5.29 2.23
N SER A 251 -28.53 4.23 2.08
CA SER A 251 -27.07 4.21 2.28
C SER A 251 -26.26 4.81 1.13
N ARG A 252 -26.90 5.13 0.00
CA ARG A 252 -26.25 5.67 -1.20
C ARG A 252 -26.57 7.15 -1.38
N ALA A 253 -25.55 7.93 -1.71
CA ALA A 253 -25.70 9.32 -2.12
C ALA A 253 -24.90 9.61 -3.39
N MET A 254 -25.40 10.54 -4.20
CA MET A 254 -24.76 10.97 -5.44
C MET A 254 -24.80 12.49 -5.56
N ILE A 255 -23.76 13.06 -6.15
CA ILE A 255 -23.74 14.46 -6.61
C ILE A 255 -23.38 14.53 -8.09
N VAL A 256 -23.78 15.64 -8.72
CA VAL A 256 -23.22 16.12 -9.98
C VAL A 256 -22.46 17.42 -9.70
N SER A 257 -21.18 17.46 -10.02
CA SER A 257 -20.31 18.64 -9.88
C SER A 257 -20.52 19.64 -11.01
N SER A 258 -19.94 20.84 -10.86
CA SER A 258 -20.08 21.93 -11.83
C SER A 258 -19.45 21.66 -13.20
N ASP A 259 -18.50 20.73 -13.29
CA ASP A 259 -17.91 20.22 -14.53
C ASP A 259 -18.75 19.09 -15.17
N GLY A 260 -19.90 18.74 -14.57
CA GLY A 260 -20.85 17.75 -15.09
C GLY A 260 -20.50 16.30 -14.74
N LEU A 261 -19.49 16.06 -13.91
CA LEU A 261 -19.13 14.71 -13.46
C LEU A 261 -20.01 14.25 -12.31
N SER A 262 -20.29 12.95 -12.28
CA SER A 262 -21.00 12.31 -11.18
C SER A 262 -20.02 11.79 -10.12
N HIS A 263 -20.39 11.89 -8.85
CA HIS A 263 -19.68 11.25 -7.75
C HIS A 263 -20.68 10.47 -6.90
N GLY A 264 -20.44 9.18 -6.71
CA GLY A 264 -21.26 8.31 -5.90
C GLY A 264 -20.53 7.85 -4.64
N ILE A 265 -21.23 7.89 -3.51
CA ILE A 265 -20.78 7.32 -2.24
C ILE A 265 -21.83 6.35 -1.68
N GLU A 266 -21.39 5.27 -1.06
CA GLU A 266 -22.29 4.30 -0.42
C GLU A 266 -21.66 3.68 0.83
N GLN A 267 -22.49 3.56 1.87
CA GLN A 267 -22.17 2.72 3.01
C GLN A 267 -22.49 1.25 2.70
N PHE A 268 -21.52 0.38 2.94
CA PHE A 268 -21.64 -1.04 2.71
C PHE A 268 -21.11 -1.82 3.92
N SER A 269 -21.93 -2.74 4.43
CA SER A 269 -21.55 -3.63 5.53
C SER A 269 -21.85 -5.07 5.15
N SER A 270 -20.89 -5.95 5.39
CA SER A 270 -21.04 -7.40 5.33
C SER A 270 -20.25 -8.04 6.47
N ASP A 271 -20.30 -9.37 6.57
CA ASP A 271 -19.49 -10.13 7.54
C ASP A 271 -17.98 -9.92 7.33
N ALA A 272 -17.56 -9.48 6.14
CA ALA A 272 -16.15 -9.28 5.81
C ALA A 272 -15.64 -7.86 6.06
N ILE A 273 -16.52 -6.84 5.96
CA ILE A 273 -16.08 -5.44 6.00
C ILE A 273 -17.22 -4.48 6.34
N ASN A 274 -16.90 -3.42 7.08
CA ASN A 274 -17.69 -2.19 7.10
C ASN A 274 -16.94 -1.15 6.27
N ALA A 275 -17.52 -0.67 5.17
CA ALA A 275 -16.83 0.17 4.21
C ALA A 275 -17.66 1.35 3.69
N LEU A 276 -16.95 2.45 3.46
CA LEU A 276 -17.42 3.52 2.58
C LEU A 276 -16.83 3.27 1.19
N ILE A 277 -17.69 3.08 0.20
CA ILE A 277 -17.31 2.95 -1.21
C ILE A 277 -17.55 4.30 -1.87
N TRP A 278 -16.56 4.80 -2.60
CA TRP A 278 -16.64 6.06 -3.32
C TRP A 278 -16.14 5.91 -4.75
N ALA A 279 -17.04 6.09 -5.72
CA ALA A 279 -16.72 6.26 -7.13
C ALA A 279 -16.76 7.76 -7.51
N PRO A 280 -15.62 8.47 -7.54
CA PRO A 280 -15.55 9.87 -7.99
C PRO A 280 -15.42 10.00 -9.51
N ASN A 281 -15.72 11.21 -10.01
CA ASN A 281 -15.40 11.64 -11.38
C ASN A 281 -15.95 10.73 -12.48
N CYS A 282 -17.13 10.14 -12.27
CA CYS A 282 -17.77 9.29 -13.26
C CYS A 282 -18.38 10.14 -14.39
N PRO A 283 -18.42 9.64 -15.63
CA PRO A 283 -19.12 10.32 -16.74
C PRO A 283 -20.65 10.41 -16.55
N SER A 284 -21.23 9.59 -15.69
CA SER A 284 -22.66 9.60 -15.37
C SER A 284 -22.97 8.84 -14.07
N ASP A 285 -24.16 9.05 -13.53
CA ASP A 285 -24.68 8.34 -12.35
C ASP A 285 -24.70 6.82 -12.56
N ALA A 286 -25.03 6.37 -13.77
CA ALA A 286 -25.06 4.95 -14.12
C ALA A 286 -23.67 4.30 -14.04
N VAL A 287 -22.62 5.02 -14.47
CA VAL A 287 -21.23 4.54 -14.36
C VAL A 287 -20.80 4.48 -12.90
N CYS A 288 -21.14 5.50 -12.09
CA CYS A 288 -20.87 5.49 -10.65
C CYS A 288 -21.57 4.34 -9.94
N ALA A 289 -22.86 4.11 -10.21
CA ALA A 289 -23.61 3.01 -9.63
C ALA A 289 -23.02 1.65 -10.01
N ALA A 290 -22.65 1.45 -11.28
CA ALA A 290 -22.02 0.21 -11.74
C ALA A 290 -20.66 -0.04 -11.07
N ALA A 291 -19.85 1.00 -10.90
CA ALA A 291 -18.55 0.90 -10.22
C ALA A 291 -18.70 0.57 -8.73
N ILE A 292 -19.72 1.11 -8.05
CA ILE A 292 -19.99 0.77 -6.64
C ILE A 292 -20.47 -0.68 -6.52
N GLU A 293 -21.40 -1.12 -7.38
CA GLU A 293 -21.90 -2.49 -7.34
C GLU A 293 -20.81 -3.54 -7.65
N SER A 294 -19.88 -3.25 -8.57
CA SER A 294 -18.78 -4.19 -8.88
C SER A 294 -17.85 -4.42 -7.69
N ILE A 295 -17.69 -3.44 -6.79
CA ILE A 295 -16.92 -3.64 -5.57
C ILE A 295 -17.71 -4.44 -4.53
N LYS A 296 -19.02 -4.24 -4.43
CA LYS A 296 -19.87 -4.97 -3.48
C LYS A 296 -19.91 -6.48 -3.78
N THR A 297 -19.95 -6.85 -5.06
CA THR A 297 -19.97 -8.28 -5.47
C THR A 297 -18.74 -9.06 -5.01
N VAL A 298 -17.58 -8.41 -4.82
CA VAL A 298 -16.36 -9.03 -4.27
C VAL A 298 -16.58 -9.54 -2.84
N PHE A 299 -17.39 -8.82 -2.06
CA PHE A 299 -17.57 -9.12 -0.64
C PHE A 299 -18.80 -9.98 -0.35
N GLY A 300 -19.67 -10.19 -1.34
CA GLY A 300 -20.96 -10.85 -1.20
C GLY A 300 -22.05 -9.87 -0.71
N ASN A 301 -23.31 -10.23 -0.94
CA ASN A 301 -24.46 -9.53 -0.34
C ASN A 301 -24.66 -9.93 1.11
#